data_AF-A0A0F7ZS08-F1
#
_entry.id   AF-A0A0F7ZS08-F1
#
_cell.length_a   1.000
_cell.length_b   1.000
_cell.length_c   1.000
_cell.angle_alpha   90.00
_cell.angle_beta   90.00
_cell.angle_gamma   90.00
#
_symmetry.space_group_name_H-M   'P 1'
#
loop_
_entity.id
_entity.type
_entity.pdbx_description
1 polymer ?
#
loop_
_entity_poly.entity_id
_entity_poly.type
_entity_poly.pdbx_seq_one_letter_code
_entity_poly.pdbx_strand_id
1 'polypeptide(L)'
;MLTQFGSDTAADARALGNKLYRAGKLSEAEQAYKTAASLAPHDSSPISNLSAVRYEMGDYRGAIAHIRNAISLNVSENDDSAKKDKLYGRLVKCFLHLLDLNSAEDAMSSISNSRLRTELYESVESMKALCVEIPDQSVLRRQVFDQLPRYKPCLQDVPEYYCVGHDQVEPLTESFGTTGTERPDISFFFAGSGDGRNVFSGITSMAYKEAEMRRPCFKNLHFTVLDLKPAALARMLIFFNMMVRVDSEISEEVPNAADYFLAMAYIFSCQIIPPFVEAKLQSNIRELIKRLEGEDAALQFIYVREHDREPLIRILRQWQQPWGGISKVADVRRFIQQKNWENGLRTATYFGRCPELGTRTERNDFDRFTTLLLPRVVASRLEPSLVDPLAEYRSTGKSKNLLEHIDSNWRVNNTLIDYDFADRSREQGDEMSRSWVGWFLKCSLVACER
;
A
#
# COMPACT_ATOMS: atom_id res chain seq x y z
N MET A 1 9.42 -0.79 56.53
CA MET A 1 8.16 -1.54 56.78
C MET A 1 7.68 -2.09 55.45
N LEU A 2 7.93 -3.38 55.22
CA LEU A 2 7.40 -4.12 54.07
C LEU A 2 5.91 -4.36 54.33
N THR A 3 5.05 -3.78 53.51
CA THR A 3 3.61 -4.01 53.58
C THR A 3 3.29 -5.47 53.29
N GLN A 4 2.54 -6.06 54.21
CA GLN A 4 2.17 -7.46 54.32
C GLN A 4 1.57 -8.03 53.03
N PHE A 5 2.12 -9.16 52.59
CA PHE A 5 1.43 -10.12 51.72
C PHE A 5 0.15 -10.56 52.43
N GLY A 6 -0.99 -10.07 51.95
CA GLY A 6 -2.30 -10.63 52.27
C GLY A 6 -2.39 -12.05 51.74
N SER A 7 -3.09 -12.93 52.45
CA SER A 7 -3.23 -14.35 52.15
C SER A 7 -3.45 -14.66 50.67
N ASP A 8 -2.60 -15.49 50.06
CA ASP A 8 -2.81 -16.02 48.70
C ASP A 8 -3.88 -17.13 48.73
N THR A 9 -5.13 -16.78 49.01
CA THR A 9 -6.24 -17.75 48.92
C THR A 9 -6.77 -17.84 47.50
N ALA A 10 -7.37 -18.99 47.15
CA ALA A 10 -8.08 -19.14 45.88
C ALA A 10 -9.19 -18.08 45.70
N ALA A 11 -9.82 -17.64 46.80
CA ALA A 11 -10.84 -16.61 46.78
C ALA A 11 -10.28 -15.22 46.43
N ASP A 12 -9.13 -14.85 46.98
CA ASP A 12 -8.45 -13.58 46.72
C ASP A 12 -7.97 -13.50 45.26
N ALA A 13 -7.34 -14.56 44.76
CA ALA A 13 -6.94 -14.67 43.36
C ALA A 13 -8.15 -14.58 42.40
N ARG A 14 -9.27 -15.23 42.74
CA ARG A 14 -10.52 -15.14 41.96
C ARG A 14 -11.13 -13.74 42.00
N ALA A 15 -11.10 -13.06 43.15
CA ALA A 15 -11.60 -11.69 43.28
C ALA A 15 -10.76 -10.70 42.46
N LEU A 16 -9.44 -10.86 42.45
CA LEU A 16 -8.53 -10.11 41.59
C LEU A 16 -8.86 -10.33 40.11
N GLY A 17 -9.04 -11.57 39.68
CA GLY A 17 -9.44 -11.90 38.31
C GLY A 17 -10.75 -11.22 37.91
N ASN A 18 -11.76 -11.21 38.79
CA ASN A 18 -13.04 -10.53 38.54
C ASN A 18 -12.86 -9.02 38.34
N LYS A 19 -12.00 -8.39 39.14
CA LYS A 19 -11.67 -6.95 39.02
C LYS A 19 -11.00 -6.64 37.68
N LEU A 20 -10.01 -7.46 37.30
CA LEU A 20 -9.27 -7.30 36.04
C LEU A 20 -10.16 -7.53 34.81
N TYR A 21 -11.03 -8.55 34.86
CA TYR A 21 -11.98 -8.85 33.80
C TYR A 21 -12.95 -7.68 33.56
N ARG A 22 -13.52 -7.10 34.62
CA ARG A 22 -14.40 -5.91 34.51
C ARG A 22 -13.67 -4.67 33.98
N ALA A 23 -12.34 -4.61 34.14
CA ALA A 23 -11.50 -3.55 33.60
C ALA A 23 -11.04 -3.80 32.15
N GLY A 24 -11.49 -4.87 31.49
CA GLY A 24 -11.09 -5.23 30.12
C GLY A 24 -9.67 -5.80 30.01
N LYS A 25 -8.97 -6.03 31.13
CA LYS A 25 -7.60 -6.57 31.16
C LYS A 25 -7.60 -8.10 31.10
N LEU A 26 -8.02 -8.63 29.96
CA LEU A 26 -8.33 -10.05 29.80
C LEU A 26 -7.12 -10.98 30.05
N SER A 27 -5.92 -10.63 29.57
CA SER A 27 -4.72 -11.45 29.79
C SER A 27 -4.28 -11.49 31.26
N GLU A 28 -4.37 -10.37 31.98
CA GLU A 28 -4.08 -10.31 33.42
C GLU A 28 -5.13 -11.09 34.22
N ALA A 29 -6.41 -10.98 33.85
CA ALA A 29 -7.50 -11.73 34.46
C ALA A 29 -7.33 -13.25 34.29
N GLU A 30 -6.87 -13.69 33.13
CA GLU A 30 -6.58 -15.10 32.87
C GLU A 30 -5.55 -15.66 33.87
N GLN A 31 -4.46 -14.94 34.12
CA GLN A 31 -3.42 -15.38 35.04
C GLN A 31 -3.97 -15.50 36.47
N ALA A 32 -4.71 -14.48 36.94
CA ALA A 32 -5.33 -14.51 38.26
C ALA A 32 -6.31 -15.69 38.44
N TYR A 33 -7.11 -16.01 37.42
CA TYR A 33 -7.99 -17.17 37.46
C TYR A 33 -7.26 -18.52 37.38
N LYS A 34 -6.13 -18.61 36.65
CA LYS A 34 -5.28 -19.82 36.67
C LYS A 34 -4.70 -20.05 38.06
N THR A 35 -4.22 -19.00 38.72
CA THR A 35 -3.76 -19.07 40.11
C THR A 35 -4.89 -19.56 41.02
N ALA A 36 -6.09 -18.98 40.91
CA ALA A 36 -7.25 -19.42 41.68
C ALA A 36 -7.60 -20.90 41.43
N ALA A 37 -7.57 -21.35 40.16
CA ALA A 37 -7.83 -22.74 39.80
C ALA A 37 -6.76 -23.71 40.35
N SER A 38 -5.49 -23.29 40.40
CA SER A 38 -4.42 -24.12 41.00
C SER A 38 -4.54 -24.24 42.52
N LEU A 39 -5.06 -23.22 43.19
CA LEU A 39 -5.24 -23.18 44.64
C LEU A 39 -6.52 -23.90 45.10
N ALA A 40 -7.50 -24.07 44.21
CA ALA A 40 -8.73 -24.82 44.45
C ALA A 40 -9.09 -25.72 43.25
N PRO A 41 -8.41 -26.87 43.06
CA PRO A 41 -8.57 -27.72 41.87
C PRO A 41 -9.97 -28.32 41.69
N HIS A 42 -10.77 -28.39 42.75
CA HIS A 42 -12.13 -28.93 42.73
C HIS A 42 -13.20 -27.84 42.63
N ASP A 43 -12.86 -26.55 42.72
CA ASP A 43 -13.80 -25.44 42.52
C ASP A 43 -13.97 -25.16 41.02
N SER A 44 -15.19 -25.29 40.52
CA SER A 44 -15.51 -25.02 39.12
C SER A 44 -15.53 -23.52 38.78
N SER A 45 -15.62 -22.63 39.79
CA SER A 45 -15.85 -21.20 39.60
C SER A 45 -14.68 -20.49 38.89
N PRO A 46 -13.40 -20.71 39.25
CA PRO A 46 -12.26 -20.16 38.50
C PRO A 46 -12.21 -20.65 37.05
N ILE A 47 -12.55 -21.92 36.80
CA ILE A 47 -12.54 -22.52 35.46
C ILE A 47 -13.69 -21.97 34.60
N SER A 48 -14.88 -21.79 35.19
CA SER A 48 -16.00 -21.09 34.56
C SER A 48 -15.61 -19.65 34.17
N ASN A 49 -14.88 -18.94 35.04
CA ASN A 49 -14.38 -17.61 34.75
C ASN A 49 -13.31 -17.60 33.64
N LEU A 50 -12.40 -18.59 33.60
CA LEU A 50 -11.45 -18.75 32.48
C LEU A 50 -12.17 -18.91 31.14
N SER A 51 -13.28 -19.65 31.10
CA SER A 51 -14.07 -19.74 29.86
C SER A 51 -14.69 -18.40 29.43
N ALA A 52 -15.05 -17.54 30.38
CA ALA A 52 -15.53 -16.19 30.08
C ALA A 52 -14.41 -15.34 29.47
N VAL A 53 -13.20 -15.41 30.04
CA VAL A 53 -12.02 -14.71 29.51
C VAL A 53 -11.71 -15.14 28.09
N ARG A 54 -11.66 -16.46 27.83
CA ARG A 54 -11.39 -17.01 26.50
C ARG A 54 -12.47 -16.63 25.48
N TYR A 55 -13.73 -16.59 25.90
CA TYR A 55 -14.83 -16.13 25.06
C TYR A 55 -14.65 -14.67 24.62
N GLU A 56 -14.34 -13.76 25.55
CA GLU A 56 -14.12 -12.34 25.22
C GLU A 56 -12.88 -12.11 24.35
N MET A 57 -11.87 -13.00 24.42
CA MET A 57 -10.70 -12.96 23.54
C MET A 57 -10.97 -13.51 22.12
N GLY A 58 -12.17 -14.05 21.86
CA GLY A 58 -12.50 -14.72 20.59
C GLY A 58 -11.94 -16.14 20.45
N ASP A 59 -11.31 -16.68 21.50
CA ASP A 59 -10.83 -18.07 21.55
C ASP A 59 -11.98 -19.00 21.97
N TYR A 60 -12.92 -19.21 21.06
CA TYR A 60 -14.13 -19.99 21.33
C TYR A 60 -13.83 -21.48 21.59
N ARG A 61 -12.80 -22.04 20.95
CA ARG A 61 -12.38 -23.44 21.19
C ARG A 61 -11.78 -23.59 22.59
N GLY A 62 -10.91 -22.67 23.01
CA GLY A 62 -10.39 -22.63 24.37
C GLY A 62 -11.49 -22.43 25.42
N ALA A 63 -12.47 -21.56 25.12
CA ALA A 63 -13.63 -21.37 25.98
C ALA A 63 -14.46 -22.66 26.14
N ILE A 64 -14.74 -23.39 25.06
CA ILE A 64 -15.46 -24.68 25.09
C ILE A 64 -14.73 -25.70 25.99
N ALA A 65 -13.41 -25.80 25.89
CA ALA A 65 -12.62 -26.72 26.72
C ALA A 65 -12.79 -26.41 28.21
N HIS A 66 -12.70 -25.13 28.60
CA HIS A 66 -12.91 -24.71 29.98
C HIS A 66 -14.37 -24.88 30.44
N ILE A 67 -15.36 -24.66 29.57
CA ILE A 67 -16.78 -24.89 29.90
C ILE A 67 -17.02 -26.36 30.21
N ARG A 68 -16.54 -27.28 29.36
CA ARG A 68 -16.69 -28.73 29.57
C ARG A 68 -16.02 -29.18 30.87
N ASN A 69 -14.84 -28.65 31.16
CA ASN A 69 -14.15 -28.90 32.43
C ASN A 69 -14.97 -28.40 33.63
N ALA A 70 -15.43 -27.14 33.60
CA ALA A 70 -16.27 -26.58 34.67
C ALA A 70 -17.59 -27.35 34.87
N ILE A 71 -18.22 -27.84 33.79
CA ILE A 71 -19.42 -28.70 33.88
C ILE A 71 -19.07 -30.01 34.57
N SER A 72 -17.97 -30.66 34.21
CA SER A 72 -17.57 -31.95 34.82
C SER A 72 -17.29 -31.87 36.32
N LEU A 73 -16.78 -30.73 36.80
CA LEU A 73 -16.52 -30.48 38.22
C LEU A 73 -17.78 -30.12 39.01
N ASN A 74 -18.81 -29.55 38.36
CA ASN A 74 -20.08 -29.19 39.01
C ASN A 74 -21.05 -30.37 39.21
N VAL A 75 -20.78 -31.56 38.64
CA VAL A 75 -21.64 -32.75 38.81
C VAL A 75 -21.61 -33.30 40.25
N SER A 76 -20.69 -32.84 41.12
CA SER A 76 -20.51 -33.35 42.47
C SER A 76 -20.96 -32.44 43.62
N GLU A 77 -21.29 -31.16 43.38
CA GLU A 77 -21.73 -30.22 44.44
C GLU A 77 -23.06 -29.59 44.03
N ASN A 78 -24.06 -29.61 44.94
CA ASN A 78 -25.42 -29.04 44.85
C ASN A 78 -25.77 -28.33 43.53
N ASP A 79 -26.79 -28.87 42.85
CA ASP A 79 -27.35 -28.46 41.55
C ASP A 79 -27.72 -26.96 41.47
N ASP A 80 -26.72 -26.09 41.29
CA ASP A 80 -26.87 -24.67 41.03
C ASP A 80 -27.21 -24.47 39.55
N SER A 81 -28.50 -24.68 39.24
CA SER A 81 -29.07 -24.58 37.90
C SER A 81 -28.72 -23.26 37.21
N ALA A 82 -28.55 -22.16 37.95
CA ALA A 82 -28.18 -20.86 37.40
C ALA A 82 -26.72 -20.82 36.90
N LYS A 83 -25.77 -21.44 37.61
CA LYS A 83 -24.37 -21.56 37.12
C LYS A 83 -24.28 -22.45 35.90
N LYS A 84 -25.04 -23.54 35.88
CA LYS A 84 -25.12 -24.47 34.76
C LYS A 84 -25.68 -23.76 33.52
N ASP A 85 -26.80 -23.05 33.66
CA ASP A 85 -27.40 -22.28 32.57
C ASP A 85 -26.47 -21.20 32.01
N LYS A 86 -25.68 -20.54 32.86
CA LYS A 86 -24.65 -19.57 32.42
C LYS A 86 -23.56 -20.23 31.57
N LEU A 87 -23.10 -21.43 31.95
CA LEU A 87 -22.09 -22.18 31.21
C LEU A 87 -22.63 -22.67 29.87
N TYR A 88 -23.82 -23.28 29.85
CA TYR A 88 -24.45 -23.72 28.61
C TYR A 88 -24.84 -22.54 27.71
N GLY A 89 -25.29 -21.42 28.26
CA GLY A 89 -25.55 -20.21 27.47
C GLY A 89 -24.30 -19.66 26.78
N ARG A 90 -23.13 -19.71 27.45
CA ARG A 90 -21.85 -19.38 26.80
C ARG A 90 -21.44 -20.43 25.78
N LEU A 91 -21.70 -21.71 26.05
CA LEU A 91 -21.38 -22.82 25.16
C LEU A 91 -22.13 -22.72 23.83
N VAL A 92 -23.43 -22.45 23.88
CA VAL A 92 -24.28 -22.20 22.70
C VAL A 92 -23.71 -21.04 21.89
N LYS A 93 -23.35 -19.92 22.54
CA LYS A 93 -22.74 -18.76 21.86
C LYS A 93 -21.39 -19.09 21.22
N CYS A 94 -20.54 -19.92 21.86
CA CYS A 94 -19.30 -20.38 21.24
C CYS A 94 -19.57 -21.19 19.97
N PHE A 95 -20.55 -22.10 20.01
CA PHE A 95 -20.92 -22.92 18.84
C PHE A 95 -21.51 -22.09 17.71
N LEU A 96 -22.33 -21.08 18.01
CA LEU A 96 -22.80 -20.10 17.03
C LEU A 96 -21.65 -19.37 16.34
N HIS A 97 -20.65 -18.89 17.08
CA HIS A 97 -19.46 -18.25 16.50
C HIS A 97 -18.59 -19.20 15.67
N LEU A 98 -18.66 -20.50 15.94
CA LEU A 98 -17.96 -21.54 15.19
C LEU A 98 -18.82 -22.13 14.06
N LEU A 99 -20.05 -21.65 13.87
CA LEU A 99 -21.03 -22.16 12.91
C LEU A 99 -21.36 -23.66 13.09
N ASP A 100 -21.23 -24.18 14.32
CA ASP A 100 -21.61 -25.56 14.67
C ASP A 100 -23.02 -25.58 15.26
N LEU A 101 -24.02 -25.48 14.39
CA LEU A 101 -25.42 -25.28 14.78
C LEU A 101 -26.00 -26.51 15.49
N ASN A 102 -25.58 -27.72 15.12
CA ASN A 102 -26.04 -28.96 15.77
C ASN A 102 -25.59 -29.00 17.23
N SER A 103 -24.30 -28.74 17.49
CA SER A 103 -23.79 -28.69 18.86
C SER A 103 -24.40 -27.54 19.68
N ALA A 104 -24.78 -26.44 19.02
CA ALA A 104 -25.49 -25.34 19.67
C ALA A 104 -26.88 -25.77 20.17
N GLU A 105 -27.64 -26.52 19.36
CA GLU A 105 -28.95 -27.05 19.76
C GLU A 105 -28.84 -28.07 20.88
N ASP A 106 -27.88 -28.99 20.78
CA ASP A 106 -27.62 -29.99 21.82
C ASP A 106 -27.30 -29.33 23.15
N ALA A 107 -26.42 -28.32 23.15
CA ALA A 107 -26.08 -27.57 24.35
C ALA A 107 -27.28 -26.77 24.92
N MET A 108 -28.14 -26.25 24.04
CA MET A 108 -29.33 -25.48 24.44
C MET A 108 -30.37 -26.34 25.15
N SER A 109 -30.50 -27.63 24.81
CA SER A 109 -31.39 -28.58 25.49
C SER A 109 -31.10 -28.73 26.98
N SER A 110 -29.85 -28.46 27.38
CA SER A 110 -29.37 -28.56 28.76
C SER A 110 -29.62 -27.30 29.60
N ILE A 111 -30.22 -26.25 29.03
CA ILE A 111 -30.56 -24.99 29.71
C ILE A 111 -31.94 -25.10 30.35
N SER A 112 -32.00 -24.92 31.66
CA SER A 112 -33.24 -24.96 32.45
C SER A 112 -34.01 -23.64 32.41
N ASN A 113 -33.31 -22.50 32.35
CA ASN A 113 -33.91 -21.17 32.26
C ASN A 113 -34.61 -20.98 30.90
N SER A 114 -35.95 -20.97 30.94
CA SER A 114 -36.77 -20.85 29.74
C SER A 114 -36.52 -19.56 28.94
N ARG A 115 -36.28 -18.43 29.62
CA ARG A 115 -36.04 -17.15 28.94
C ARG A 115 -34.72 -17.17 28.17
N LEU A 116 -33.63 -17.58 28.82
CA LEU A 116 -32.33 -17.70 28.17
C LEU A 116 -32.36 -18.69 27.00
N ARG A 117 -33.09 -19.80 27.17
CA ARG A 117 -33.27 -20.79 26.12
C ARG A 117 -34.02 -20.22 24.91
N THR A 118 -35.08 -19.44 25.12
CA THR A 118 -35.82 -18.78 24.02
C THR A 118 -34.95 -17.76 23.29
N GLU A 119 -34.23 -16.90 24.01
CA GLU A 119 -33.32 -15.90 23.39
C GLU A 119 -32.23 -16.56 22.52
N LEU A 120 -31.68 -17.69 23.00
CA LEU A 120 -30.68 -18.45 22.25
C LEU A 120 -31.28 -19.23 21.08
N TYR A 121 -32.49 -19.75 21.23
CA TYR A 121 -33.21 -20.43 20.15
C TYR A 121 -33.45 -19.49 18.96
N GLU A 122 -33.92 -18.27 19.21
CA GLU A 122 -34.09 -17.25 18.17
C GLU A 122 -32.77 -16.95 17.45
N SER A 123 -31.65 -16.92 18.18
CA SER A 123 -30.31 -16.71 17.61
C SER A 123 -29.87 -17.88 16.72
N VAL A 124 -30.14 -19.12 17.13
CA VAL A 124 -29.83 -20.34 16.35
C VAL A 124 -30.67 -20.39 15.08
N GLU A 125 -31.99 -20.15 15.18
CA GLU A 125 -32.89 -20.17 14.03
C GLU A 125 -32.58 -19.05 13.04
N SER A 126 -32.24 -17.84 13.52
CA SER A 126 -31.81 -16.74 12.66
C SER A 126 -30.53 -17.11 11.88
N MET A 127 -29.56 -17.77 12.53
CA MET A 127 -28.33 -18.22 11.86
C MET A 127 -28.61 -19.34 10.85
N LYS A 128 -29.51 -20.28 11.15
CA LYS A 128 -29.94 -21.32 10.22
C LYS A 128 -30.61 -20.73 8.98
N ALA A 129 -31.54 -19.80 9.16
CA ALA A 129 -32.20 -19.11 8.05
C ALA A 129 -31.17 -18.43 7.14
N LEU A 130 -30.18 -17.72 7.72
CA LEU A 130 -29.10 -17.09 6.97
C LEU A 130 -28.26 -18.10 6.19
N CYS A 131 -27.92 -19.25 6.79
CA CYS A 131 -27.17 -20.32 6.11
C CYS A 131 -27.95 -20.96 4.95
N VAL A 132 -29.29 -21.01 5.02
CA VAL A 132 -30.14 -21.52 3.95
C VAL A 132 -30.28 -20.50 2.81
N GLU A 133 -30.46 -19.22 3.14
CA GLU A 133 -30.60 -18.15 2.14
C GLU A 133 -29.33 -17.95 1.31
N ILE A 134 -28.15 -18.22 1.88
CA ILE A 134 -26.87 -17.96 1.22
C ILE A 134 -25.95 -19.17 1.29
N PRO A 135 -26.15 -20.17 0.41
CA PRO A 135 -25.37 -21.41 0.39
C PRO A 135 -23.91 -21.22 -0.04
N ASP A 136 -23.58 -20.09 -0.70
CA ASP A 136 -22.21 -19.77 -1.11
C ASP A 136 -21.58 -18.72 -0.17
N GLN A 137 -20.69 -19.21 0.71
CA GLN A 137 -19.94 -18.38 1.66
C GLN A 137 -19.11 -17.27 0.97
N SER A 138 -18.69 -17.47 -0.28
CA SER A 138 -17.94 -16.47 -1.04
C SER A 138 -18.81 -15.29 -1.50
N VAL A 139 -20.10 -15.56 -1.74
CA VAL A 139 -21.10 -14.54 -2.12
C VAL A 139 -21.50 -13.74 -0.89
N LEU A 140 -21.80 -14.41 0.24
CA LEU A 140 -22.08 -13.74 1.51
C LEU A 140 -20.93 -12.80 1.91
N ARG A 141 -19.69 -13.29 1.83
CA ARG A 141 -18.52 -12.49 2.16
C ARG A 141 -18.43 -11.22 1.29
N ARG A 142 -18.70 -11.31 -0.01
CA ARG A 142 -18.75 -10.14 -0.91
C ARG A 142 -19.84 -9.16 -0.51
N GLN A 143 -21.06 -9.64 -0.27
CA GLN A 143 -22.18 -8.79 0.17
C GLN A 143 -21.89 -8.08 1.50
N VAL A 144 -21.31 -8.78 2.48
CA VAL A 144 -20.88 -8.20 3.75
C VAL A 144 -19.82 -7.13 3.53
N PHE A 145 -18.80 -7.39 2.70
CA PHE A 145 -17.79 -6.37 2.38
C PHE A 145 -18.36 -5.15 1.64
N ASP A 146 -19.40 -5.33 0.83
CA ASP A 146 -20.08 -4.24 0.13
C ASP A 146 -20.94 -3.39 1.08
N GLN A 147 -21.56 -4.02 2.09
CA GLN A 147 -22.49 -3.38 3.03
C GLN A 147 -21.83 -2.85 4.30
N LEU A 148 -20.67 -3.38 4.69
CA LEU A 148 -19.93 -2.86 5.84
C LEU A 148 -19.57 -1.40 5.56
N PRO A 149 -19.92 -0.46 6.46
CA PRO A 149 -19.45 0.90 6.34
C PRO A 149 -17.93 0.87 6.34
N ARG A 150 -17.35 1.15 5.16
CA ARG A 150 -15.91 1.30 5.01
C ARG A 150 -15.55 2.57 5.76
N TYR A 151 -15.13 2.42 7.00
CA TYR A 151 -14.42 3.48 7.71
C TYR A 151 -13.20 3.82 6.85
N LYS A 152 -13.30 4.89 6.08
CA LYS A 152 -12.15 5.47 5.39
C LYS A 152 -11.30 6.06 6.52
N PRO A 153 -10.11 5.52 6.83
CA PRO A 153 -9.28 6.06 7.88
C PRO A 153 -8.93 7.49 7.46
N CYS A 154 -9.53 8.48 8.13
CA CYS A 154 -9.45 9.90 7.83
C CYS A 154 -9.83 10.29 6.38
N LEU A 155 -10.84 11.16 6.22
CA LEU A 155 -10.93 11.96 4.99
C LEU A 155 -9.75 12.92 5.02
N GLN A 156 -8.63 12.54 4.40
CA GLN A 156 -7.57 13.49 4.15
C GLN A 156 -8.14 14.61 3.27
N ASP A 157 -8.00 15.85 3.72
CA ASP A 157 -8.43 17.07 3.04
C ASP A 157 -7.48 17.47 1.91
N VAL A 158 -6.35 16.77 1.80
CA VAL A 158 -5.40 16.86 0.70
C VAL A 158 -5.59 15.62 -0.18
N PRO A 159 -5.90 15.77 -1.49
CA PRO A 159 -5.95 14.62 -2.40
C PRO A 159 -4.58 13.92 -2.42
N GLU A 160 -4.50 12.70 -2.92
CA GLU A 160 -3.22 11.98 -3.06
C GLU A 160 -2.67 12.10 -4.48
N TYR A 161 -1.37 12.33 -4.64
CA TYR A 161 -0.68 12.28 -5.92
C TYR A 161 -0.20 10.86 -6.22
N TYR A 162 -0.87 10.22 -7.17
CA TYR A 162 -0.48 8.92 -7.72
C TYR A 162 0.63 9.09 -8.76
N CYS A 163 1.87 9.08 -8.30
CA CYS A 163 3.07 9.29 -9.13
C CYS A 163 3.41 8.11 -10.05
N VAL A 164 2.74 6.96 -9.85
CA VAL A 164 2.85 5.75 -10.66
C VAL A 164 1.44 5.19 -10.87
N GLY A 165 1.04 5.05 -12.13
CA GLY A 165 -0.23 4.45 -12.49
C GLY A 165 -0.26 2.94 -12.22
N HIS A 166 -1.45 2.40 -11.98
CA HIS A 166 -1.69 0.95 -11.98
C HIS A 166 -2.31 0.46 -13.30
N ASP A 167 -2.56 1.38 -14.23
CA ASP A 167 -3.26 1.10 -15.47
C ASP A 167 -2.37 0.31 -16.42
N GLN A 168 -2.98 -0.62 -17.16
CA GLN A 168 -2.31 -1.21 -18.31
C GLN A 168 -2.19 -0.12 -19.39
N VAL A 169 -1.03 -0.05 -20.03
CA VAL A 169 -0.80 0.88 -21.12
C VAL A 169 -1.61 0.41 -22.32
N GLU A 170 -2.48 1.26 -22.84
CA GLU A 170 -3.30 0.95 -24.01
C GLU A 170 -2.84 1.82 -25.19
N PRO A 171 -2.37 1.23 -26.30
CA PRO A 171 -2.07 1.96 -27.52
C PRO A 171 -3.37 2.38 -28.22
N LEU A 172 -3.35 3.57 -28.81
CA LEU A 172 -4.48 4.08 -29.59
C LEU A 172 -4.50 3.43 -30.98
N THR A 173 -5.22 2.31 -31.10
CA THR A 173 -5.26 1.45 -32.30
C THR A 173 -6.45 1.73 -33.22
N GLU A 174 -7.29 2.69 -32.86
CA GLU A 174 -8.54 2.96 -33.56
C GLU A 174 -8.30 3.44 -35.00
N SER A 175 -9.23 3.04 -35.87
CA SER A 175 -9.31 3.51 -37.25
C SER A 175 -9.82 4.96 -37.24
N PHE A 176 -8.92 5.93 -37.01
CA PHE A 176 -9.21 7.38 -36.99
C PHE A 176 -9.62 7.99 -38.35
N GLY A 177 -10.36 7.26 -39.19
CA GLY A 177 -10.86 7.76 -40.48
C GLY A 177 -9.77 8.06 -41.50
N THR A 178 -8.55 7.53 -41.34
CA THR A 178 -7.37 7.81 -42.19
C THR A 178 -7.40 7.11 -43.55
N THR A 179 -8.54 6.55 -43.94
CA THR A 179 -8.73 5.73 -45.16
C THR A 179 -9.00 6.57 -46.41
N GLY A 180 -9.26 7.88 -46.27
CA GLY A 180 -9.44 8.84 -47.37
C GLY A 180 -8.20 9.68 -47.70
N THR A 181 -8.35 10.59 -48.67
CA THR A 181 -7.35 11.62 -49.02
C THR A 181 -7.35 12.81 -48.07
N GLU A 182 -8.47 13.07 -47.39
CA GLU A 182 -8.60 14.14 -46.39
C GLU A 182 -7.96 13.72 -45.06
N ARG A 183 -7.18 14.63 -44.48
CA ARG A 183 -6.54 14.42 -43.17
C ARG A 183 -7.44 14.98 -42.08
N PRO A 184 -7.87 14.16 -41.10
CA PRO A 184 -8.76 14.61 -40.02
C PRO A 184 -8.03 15.48 -38.99
N ASP A 185 -8.81 16.32 -38.32
CA ASP A 185 -8.44 16.96 -37.05
C ASP A 185 -8.85 16.03 -35.90
N ILE A 186 -7.91 15.65 -35.03
CA ILE A 186 -8.15 14.71 -33.93
C ILE A 186 -7.86 15.38 -32.60
N SER A 187 -8.77 15.21 -31.64
CA SER A 187 -8.62 15.70 -30.27
C SER A 187 -8.81 14.57 -29.27
N PHE A 188 -7.86 14.42 -28.35
CA PHE A 188 -7.91 13.47 -27.24
C PHE A 188 -8.07 14.19 -25.91
N PHE A 189 -8.83 13.59 -25.00
CA PHE A 189 -8.99 14.07 -23.64
C PHE A 189 -8.57 12.98 -22.65
N PHE A 190 -7.53 13.24 -21.88
CA PHE A 190 -7.03 12.37 -20.82
C PHE A 190 -7.40 12.97 -19.47
N ALA A 191 -8.37 12.36 -18.77
CA ALA A 191 -8.79 12.76 -17.43
C ALA A 191 -8.24 11.78 -16.39
N GLY A 192 -7.48 12.28 -15.41
CA GLY A 192 -6.76 11.44 -14.46
C GLY A 192 -5.51 10.84 -15.09
N SER A 193 -4.69 11.68 -15.71
CA SER A 193 -3.48 11.29 -16.43
C SER A 193 -2.42 10.57 -15.58
N GLY A 194 -2.39 10.79 -14.26
CA GLY A 194 -1.48 10.11 -13.34
C GLY A 194 -0.01 10.34 -13.70
N ASP A 195 0.70 9.25 -14.01
CA ASP A 195 2.11 9.30 -14.44
C ASP A 195 2.30 9.60 -15.93
N GLY A 196 1.21 9.80 -16.68
CA GLY A 196 1.21 10.14 -18.10
C GLY A 196 1.40 8.95 -19.04
N ARG A 197 1.50 7.70 -18.56
CA ARG A 197 1.79 6.52 -19.42
C ARG A 197 0.88 6.41 -20.65
N ASN A 198 -0.42 6.66 -20.48
CA ASN A 198 -1.40 6.58 -21.57
C ASN A 198 -1.33 7.81 -22.50
N VAL A 199 -0.92 8.97 -21.98
CA VAL A 199 -0.65 10.16 -22.78
C VAL A 199 0.57 9.89 -23.68
N PHE A 200 1.67 9.39 -23.12
CA PHE A 200 2.88 9.04 -23.88
C PHE A 200 2.62 7.92 -24.90
N SER A 201 1.86 6.89 -24.50
CA SER A 201 1.40 5.82 -25.41
C SER A 201 0.59 6.38 -26.56
N GLY A 202 -0.35 7.29 -26.29
CA GLY A 202 -1.17 7.94 -27.31
C GLY A 202 -0.34 8.72 -28.31
N ILE A 203 0.59 9.57 -27.83
CA ILE A 203 1.51 10.33 -28.69
C ILE A 203 2.36 9.39 -29.55
N THR A 204 2.94 8.36 -28.93
CA THR A 204 3.79 7.37 -29.63
C THR A 204 3.00 6.58 -30.67
N SER A 205 1.76 6.19 -30.36
CA SER A 205 0.87 5.49 -31.29
C SER A 205 0.58 6.34 -32.53
N MET A 206 0.35 7.65 -32.36
CA MET A 206 0.11 8.56 -33.48
C MET A 206 1.37 8.75 -34.33
N ALA A 207 2.52 8.94 -33.69
CA ALA A 207 3.80 9.07 -34.39
C ALA A 207 4.16 7.81 -35.19
N TYR A 208 3.97 6.63 -34.59
CA TYR A 208 4.21 5.34 -35.25
C TYR A 208 3.33 5.17 -36.48
N LYS A 209 2.05 5.56 -36.39
CA LYS A 209 1.11 5.50 -37.51
C LYS A 209 1.55 6.37 -38.69
N GLU A 210 2.03 7.59 -38.44
CA GLU A 210 2.58 8.45 -39.50
C GLU A 210 3.86 7.87 -40.11
N ALA A 211 4.72 7.28 -39.28
CA ALA A 211 5.96 6.64 -39.73
C ALA A 211 5.69 5.40 -40.60
N GLU A 212 4.75 4.54 -40.21
CA GLU A 212 4.33 3.35 -40.96
C GLU A 212 3.74 3.73 -42.32
N MET A 213 2.86 4.73 -42.33
CA MET A 213 2.24 5.23 -43.56
C MET A 213 3.18 6.08 -44.41
N ARG A 214 4.34 6.48 -43.87
CA ARG A 214 5.34 7.38 -44.49
C ARG A 214 4.72 8.65 -45.05
N ARG A 215 3.65 9.15 -44.40
CA ARG A 215 2.95 10.37 -44.77
C ARG A 215 2.25 10.95 -43.52
N PRO A 216 2.08 12.28 -43.45
CA PRO A 216 1.21 12.89 -42.45
C PRO A 216 -0.19 12.29 -42.53
N CYS A 217 -0.67 11.72 -41.43
CA CYS A 217 -1.99 11.10 -41.35
C CYS A 217 -3.04 12.09 -40.85
N PHE A 218 -2.61 13.14 -40.16
CA PHE A 218 -3.47 14.08 -39.47
C PHE A 218 -3.24 15.50 -39.95
N LYS A 219 -4.26 16.36 -39.80
CA LYS A 219 -4.14 17.80 -40.08
C LYS A 219 -3.73 18.54 -38.81
N ASN A 220 -4.50 18.37 -37.73
CA ASN A 220 -4.15 18.80 -36.39
C ASN A 220 -4.37 17.66 -35.39
N LEU A 221 -3.46 17.58 -34.42
CA LEU A 221 -3.52 16.62 -33.33
C LEU A 221 -3.50 17.41 -32.02
N HIS A 222 -4.56 17.29 -31.22
CA HIS A 222 -4.71 18.01 -29.97
C HIS A 222 -4.85 17.05 -28.79
N PHE A 223 -4.06 17.26 -27.74
CA PHE A 223 -4.14 16.49 -26.50
C PHE A 223 -4.51 17.43 -25.36
N THR A 224 -5.69 17.24 -24.77
CA THR A 224 -6.08 17.89 -23.53
C THR A 224 -5.82 16.94 -22.37
N VAL A 225 -5.00 17.36 -21.41
CA VAL A 225 -4.64 16.57 -20.25
C VAL A 225 -5.16 17.25 -18.98
N LEU A 226 -5.96 16.53 -18.20
CA LEU A 226 -6.57 17.00 -16.96
C LEU A 226 -6.21 16.05 -15.83
N ASP A 227 -5.73 16.62 -14.73
CA ASP A 227 -5.49 15.89 -13.50
C ASP A 227 -5.97 16.69 -12.29
N LEU A 228 -6.37 16.01 -11.22
CA LEU A 228 -6.76 16.64 -9.97
C LEU A 228 -5.53 17.23 -9.26
N LYS A 229 -4.36 16.62 -9.44
CA LYS A 229 -3.11 17.01 -8.77
C LYS A 229 -2.18 17.79 -9.70
N PRO A 230 -1.80 19.04 -9.35
CA PRO A 230 -0.80 19.78 -10.09
C PRO A 230 0.53 19.02 -10.24
N ALA A 231 0.87 18.17 -9.28
CA ALA A 231 2.07 17.33 -9.33
C ALA A 231 2.09 16.37 -10.53
N ALA A 232 0.96 15.76 -10.90
CA ALA A 232 0.88 14.91 -12.09
C ALA A 232 1.22 15.70 -13.37
N LEU A 233 0.62 16.87 -13.51
CA LEU A 233 0.87 17.78 -14.63
C LEU A 233 2.32 18.32 -14.65
N ALA A 234 2.86 18.71 -13.49
CA ALA A 234 4.23 19.19 -13.36
C ALA A 234 5.26 18.13 -13.78
N ARG A 235 5.04 16.87 -13.37
CA ARG A 235 5.89 15.75 -13.77
C ARG A 235 5.82 15.49 -15.28
N MET A 236 4.65 15.58 -15.91
CA MET A 236 4.56 15.46 -17.37
C MET A 236 5.27 16.61 -18.09
N LEU A 237 5.15 17.85 -17.59
CA LEU A 237 5.87 19.00 -18.15
C LEU A 237 7.39 18.81 -18.08
N ILE A 238 7.91 18.15 -17.04
CA ILE A 238 9.33 17.77 -16.96
C ILE A 238 9.74 16.96 -18.18
N PHE A 239 9.00 15.91 -18.53
CA PHE A 239 9.29 15.08 -19.69
C PHE A 239 9.18 15.85 -21.00
N PHE A 240 8.12 16.66 -21.18
CA PHE A 240 7.97 17.45 -22.40
C PHE A 240 9.11 18.46 -22.60
N ASN A 241 9.51 19.17 -21.54
CA ASN A 241 10.63 20.11 -21.63
C ASN A 241 11.94 19.39 -21.94
N MET A 242 12.19 18.22 -21.32
CA MET A 242 13.36 17.41 -21.65
C MET A 242 13.33 16.93 -23.11
N MET A 243 12.16 16.59 -23.66
CA MET A 243 12.03 16.18 -25.07
C MET A 243 12.35 17.34 -26.02
N VAL A 244 11.85 18.54 -25.76
CA VAL A 244 12.19 19.75 -26.54
C VAL A 244 13.70 20.01 -26.50
N ARG A 245 14.29 19.84 -25.32
CA ARG A 245 15.72 20.03 -25.14
C ARG A 245 16.55 19.02 -25.92
N VAL A 246 16.16 17.75 -25.91
CA VAL A 246 16.82 16.70 -26.71
C VAL A 246 16.73 17.00 -28.19
N ASP A 247 15.56 17.43 -28.68
CA ASP A 247 15.37 17.78 -30.09
C ASP A 247 16.29 18.92 -30.52
N SER A 248 16.39 19.98 -29.71
CA SER A 248 17.31 21.10 -29.91
C SER A 248 18.78 20.65 -29.89
N GLU A 249 19.18 19.90 -28.86
CA GLU A 249 20.56 19.46 -28.68
C GLU A 249 21.01 18.47 -29.76
N ILE A 250 20.11 17.60 -30.25
CA ILE A 250 20.39 16.71 -31.40
C ILE A 250 20.55 17.55 -32.67
N SER A 251 19.67 18.52 -32.91
CA SER A 251 19.73 19.39 -34.09
C SER A 251 21.00 20.24 -34.13
N GLU A 252 21.52 20.60 -32.96
CA GLU A 252 22.77 21.36 -32.78
C GLU A 252 24.03 20.48 -32.70
N GLU A 253 23.90 19.17 -32.93
CA GLU A 253 25.00 18.18 -32.83
C GLU A 253 25.73 18.20 -31.47
N VAL A 254 25.04 18.55 -30.39
CA VAL A 254 25.61 18.58 -29.04
C VAL A 254 26.00 17.15 -28.63
N PRO A 255 27.27 16.91 -28.23
CA PRO A 255 27.71 15.58 -27.83
C PRO A 255 26.88 15.04 -26.67
N ASN A 256 26.47 13.78 -26.81
CA ASN A 256 25.73 13.04 -25.77
C ASN A 256 24.31 13.55 -25.46
N ALA A 257 23.66 14.26 -26.38
CA ALA A 257 22.24 14.65 -26.25
C ALA A 257 21.33 13.46 -25.88
N ALA A 258 21.64 12.26 -26.36
CA ALA A 258 20.92 11.02 -26.04
C ALA A 258 20.93 10.63 -24.54
N ASP A 259 21.82 11.19 -23.71
CA ASP A 259 21.86 10.91 -22.26
C ASP A 259 20.59 11.38 -21.55
N TYR A 260 19.85 12.32 -22.14
CA TYR A 260 18.54 12.72 -21.62
C TYR A 260 17.51 11.59 -21.68
N PHE A 261 17.54 10.70 -22.68
CA PHE A 261 16.63 9.54 -22.70
C PHE A 261 16.87 8.63 -21.50
N LEU A 262 18.14 8.41 -21.13
CA LEU A 262 18.50 7.65 -19.96
C LEU A 262 18.05 8.36 -18.67
N ALA A 263 18.25 9.68 -18.57
CA ALA A 263 17.77 10.47 -17.44
C ALA A 263 16.24 10.41 -17.30
N MET A 264 15.50 10.55 -18.40
CA MET A 264 14.04 10.39 -18.43
C MET A 264 13.63 9.00 -17.93
N ALA A 265 14.29 7.92 -18.38
CA ALA A 265 13.99 6.57 -17.92
C ALA A 265 14.20 6.40 -16.41
N TYR A 266 15.29 6.96 -15.86
CA TYR A 266 15.51 6.97 -14.41
C TYR A 266 14.44 7.78 -13.67
N ILE A 267 14.12 8.99 -14.15
CA ILE A 267 13.11 9.85 -13.52
C ILE A 267 11.75 9.16 -13.54
N PHE A 268 11.40 8.49 -14.64
CA PHE A 268 10.13 7.79 -14.80
C PHE A 268 10.03 6.58 -13.86
N SER A 269 11.06 5.73 -13.86
CA SER A 269 10.97 4.37 -13.30
C SER A 269 11.63 4.17 -11.93
N CYS A 270 12.52 5.07 -11.48
CA CYS A 270 13.35 4.86 -10.29
C CYS A 270 13.09 5.87 -9.17
N GLN A 271 13.04 5.39 -7.94
CA GLN A 271 12.97 6.23 -6.73
C GLN A 271 14.31 6.77 -6.31
N ILE A 272 15.39 6.14 -6.73
CA ILE A 272 16.74 6.56 -6.42
C ILE A 272 17.46 6.72 -7.74
N ILE A 273 17.99 7.91 -7.95
CA ILE A 273 18.54 8.34 -9.22
C ILE A 273 20.02 8.72 -9.05
N PRO A 274 20.87 8.41 -10.05
CA PRO A 274 22.26 8.81 -10.04
C PRO A 274 22.45 10.34 -10.00
N PRO A 275 23.60 10.83 -9.50
CA PRO A 275 23.97 12.24 -9.53
C PRO A 275 23.77 12.94 -10.89
N PHE A 276 24.16 12.31 -12.00
CA PHE A 276 24.00 12.94 -13.32
C PHE A 276 22.52 13.14 -13.70
N VAL A 277 21.63 12.24 -13.27
CA VAL A 277 20.18 12.32 -13.52
C VAL A 277 19.59 13.45 -12.68
N GLU A 278 19.96 13.54 -11.40
CA GLU A 278 19.54 14.64 -10.52
C GLU A 278 19.95 15.99 -11.12
N ALA A 279 21.18 16.11 -11.61
CA ALA A 279 21.67 17.35 -12.22
C ALA A 279 20.81 17.77 -13.43
N LYS A 280 20.49 16.82 -14.32
CA LYS A 280 19.61 17.05 -15.49
C LYS A 280 18.18 17.39 -15.06
N LEU A 281 17.62 16.67 -14.09
CA LEU A 281 16.29 16.94 -13.52
C LEU A 281 16.20 18.36 -12.95
N GLN A 282 17.15 18.74 -12.10
CA GLN A 282 17.16 20.07 -11.48
C GLN A 282 17.39 21.19 -12.49
N SER A 283 18.22 20.97 -13.50
CA SER A 283 18.39 21.92 -14.62
C SER A 283 17.07 22.12 -15.37
N ASN A 284 16.36 21.02 -15.66
CA ASN A 284 15.09 21.05 -16.37
C ASN A 284 13.99 21.74 -15.55
N ILE A 285 13.92 21.49 -14.23
CA ILE A 285 12.97 22.15 -13.34
C ILE A 285 13.21 23.66 -13.32
N ARG A 286 14.47 24.12 -13.21
CA ARG A 286 14.81 25.56 -13.25
C ARG A 286 14.34 26.22 -14.54
N GLU A 287 14.55 25.57 -15.68
CA GLU A 287 14.13 26.06 -16.99
C GLU A 287 12.60 26.14 -17.10
N LEU A 288 11.90 25.10 -16.64
CA LEU A 288 10.43 25.08 -16.63
C LEU A 288 9.83 26.19 -15.78
N ILE A 289 10.40 26.46 -14.60
CA ILE A 289 9.95 27.55 -13.72
C ILE A 289 10.02 28.89 -14.48
N LYS A 290 11.16 29.21 -15.09
CA LYS A 290 11.33 30.44 -15.89
C LYS A 290 10.32 30.57 -17.02
N ARG A 291 10.06 29.46 -17.74
CA ARG A 291 9.06 29.44 -18.83
C ARG A 291 7.64 29.67 -18.30
N LEU A 292 7.29 29.10 -17.16
CA LEU A 292 5.96 29.28 -16.54
C LEU A 292 5.77 30.67 -15.93
N GLU A 293 6.85 31.28 -15.43
CA GLU A 293 6.90 32.67 -14.94
C GLU A 293 6.87 33.70 -16.09
N GLY A 294 7.10 33.26 -17.33
CA GLY A 294 7.14 34.12 -18.51
C GLY A 294 8.48 34.83 -18.72
N GLU A 295 9.54 34.42 -18.01
CA GLU A 295 10.91 34.91 -18.23
C GLU A 295 11.49 34.36 -19.54
N ASP A 296 11.15 33.10 -19.86
CA ASP A 296 11.57 32.40 -21.07
C ASP A 296 10.37 32.05 -21.96
N ALA A 297 10.61 31.81 -23.25
CA ALA A 297 9.57 31.43 -24.20
C ALA A 297 8.82 30.15 -23.76
N ALA A 298 7.49 30.17 -23.86
CA ALA A 298 6.68 28.98 -23.58
C ALA A 298 7.05 27.81 -24.49
N LEU A 299 6.74 26.59 -24.05
CA LEU A 299 6.92 25.38 -24.85
C LEU A 299 6.00 25.44 -26.08
N GLN A 300 6.58 25.46 -27.28
CA GLN A 300 5.86 25.83 -28.51
C GLN A 300 4.61 24.98 -28.80
N PHE A 301 4.59 23.71 -28.38
CA PHE A 301 3.46 22.79 -28.59
C PHE A 301 2.62 22.54 -27.32
N ILE A 302 2.83 23.30 -26.25
CA ILE A 302 2.12 23.11 -24.98
C ILE A 302 1.46 24.42 -24.56
N TYR A 303 0.17 24.32 -24.25
CA TYR A 303 -0.58 25.39 -23.63
C TYR A 303 -0.87 25.04 -22.17
N VAL A 304 -0.46 25.93 -21.25
CA VAL A 304 -0.79 25.86 -19.82
C VAL A 304 -1.72 27.04 -19.50
N ARG A 305 -2.90 26.74 -18.94
CA ARG A 305 -3.86 27.79 -18.52
C ARG A 305 -3.22 28.67 -17.45
N GLU A 306 -3.51 29.97 -17.51
CA GLU A 306 -2.92 30.96 -16.61
C GLU A 306 -3.11 30.62 -15.12
N HIS A 307 -4.33 30.23 -14.74
CA HIS A 307 -4.68 29.76 -13.39
C HIS A 307 -3.84 28.56 -12.90
N ASP A 308 -3.39 27.69 -13.82
CA ASP A 308 -2.66 26.48 -13.45
C ASP A 308 -1.16 26.73 -13.24
N ARG A 309 -0.61 27.88 -13.67
CA ARG A 309 0.83 28.16 -13.63
C ARG A 309 1.39 28.22 -12.22
N GLU A 310 0.78 29.00 -11.34
CA GLU A 310 1.25 29.16 -9.95
C GLU A 310 1.24 27.83 -9.16
N PRO A 311 0.16 27.01 -9.19
CA PRO A 311 0.19 25.68 -8.60
C PRO A 311 1.32 24.78 -9.14
N LEU A 312 1.60 24.83 -10.44
CA LEU A 312 2.69 24.06 -11.06
C LEU A 312 4.07 24.56 -10.60
N ILE A 313 4.30 25.87 -10.61
CA ILE A 313 5.54 26.49 -10.14
C ILE A 313 5.80 26.12 -8.66
N ARG A 314 4.77 26.15 -7.82
CA ARG A 314 4.88 25.74 -6.41
C ARG A 314 5.41 24.32 -6.28
N ILE A 315 4.85 23.36 -7.01
CA ILE A 315 5.30 21.96 -6.99
C ILE A 315 6.73 21.82 -7.55
N LEU A 316 7.03 22.48 -8.66
CA LEU A 316 8.36 22.44 -9.26
C LEU A 316 9.43 22.97 -8.29
N ARG A 317 9.17 24.09 -7.62
CA ARG A 317 10.05 24.65 -6.57
C ARG A 317 10.19 23.71 -5.37
N GLN A 318 9.11 23.06 -4.96
CA GLN A 318 9.13 22.06 -3.89
C GLN A 318 10.07 20.89 -4.22
N TRP A 319 10.06 20.41 -5.46
CA TRP A 319 10.96 19.33 -5.91
C TRP A 319 12.42 19.76 -6.14
N GLN A 320 12.75 21.04 -6.04
CA GLN A 320 14.15 21.51 -6.07
C GLN A 320 14.92 21.21 -4.79
N GLN A 321 14.22 20.89 -3.70
CA GLN A 321 14.82 20.57 -2.40
C GLN A 321 14.38 19.18 -1.96
N PRO A 322 15.24 18.41 -1.26
CA PRO A 322 14.82 17.16 -0.65
C PRO A 322 13.69 17.39 0.36
N TRP A 323 12.73 16.47 0.41
CA TRP A 323 11.67 16.51 1.40
C TRP A 323 12.28 16.41 2.80
N GLY A 324 11.97 17.36 3.69
CA GLY A 324 12.50 17.39 5.05
C GLY A 324 12.17 16.14 5.87
N GLY A 325 11.20 15.34 5.41
CA GLY A 325 10.87 14.06 6.00
C GLY A 325 11.79 12.89 5.71
N ILE A 326 12.70 13.02 4.76
CA ILE A 326 13.67 11.97 4.42
C ILE A 326 15.07 12.49 4.70
N SER A 327 15.76 11.77 5.61
CA SER A 327 17.12 12.16 6.01
C SER A 327 18.20 11.47 5.19
N LYS A 328 17.97 10.22 4.72
CA LYS A 328 18.99 9.42 4.03
C LYS A 328 18.37 8.51 2.96
N VAL A 329 19.11 8.32 1.86
CA VAL A 329 18.75 7.38 0.77
C VAL A 329 18.59 5.95 1.31
N ALA A 330 19.48 5.53 2.20
CA ALA A 330 19.43 4.20 2.83
C ALA A 330 18.09 3.93 3.54
N ASP A 331 17.47 4.95 4.13
CA ASP A 331 16.19 4.80 4.83
C ASP A 331 15.05 4.60 3.84
N VAL A 332 15.07 5.33 2.71
CA VAL A 332 14.14 5.09 1.60
C VAL A 332 14.32 3.67 1.07
N ARG A 333 15.55 3.22 0.77
CA ARG A 333 15.82 1.86 0.26
C ARG A 333 15.32 0.75 1.18
N ARG A 334 15.74 0.80 2.44
CA ARG A 334 15.37 -0.22 3.45
C ARG A 334 13.86 -0.33 3.56
N PHE A 335 13.20 0.82 3.46
CA PHE A 335 11.77 0.86 3.47
C PHE A 335 11.14 0.16 2.25
N ILE A 336 11.61 0.44 1.03
CA ILE A 336 11.10 -0.20 -0.20
C ILE A 336 11.16 -1.71 -0.05
N GLN A 337 12.31 -2.21 0.41
CA GLN A 337 12.56 -3.63 0.61
C GLN A 337 11.60 -4.24 1.63
N GLN A 338 11.36 -3.56 2.75
CA GLN A 338 10.41 -4.01 3.77
C GLN A 338 9.00 -4.14 3.21
N LYS A 339 8.53 -3.19 2.39
CA LYS A 339 7.19 -3.25 1.80
C LYS A 339 7.04 -4.30 0.71
N ASN A 340 8.07 -4.51 -0.11
CA ASN A 340 8.07 -5.60 -1.08
C ASN A 340 7.95 -6.97 -0.38
N TRP A 341 8.57 -7.12 0.79
CA TRP A 341 8.45 -8.33 1.62
C TRP A 341 7.04 -8.50 2.26
N GLU A 342 6.49 -7.43 2.84
CA GLU A 342 5.16 -7.46 3.48
C GLU A 342 4.01 -7.72 2.48
N ASN A 343 4.14 -7.28 1.23
CA ASN A 343 3.07 -7.30 0.23
C ASN A 343 3.07 -8.52 -0.70
N GLY A 344 3.69 -9.65 -0.35
CA GLY A 344 3.87 -10.84 -1.23
C GLY A 344 2.62 -11.40 -1.95
N LEU A 345 1.39 -11.02 -1.59
CA LEU A 345 0.14 -11.32 -2.33
C LEU A 345 -0.51 -10.10 -3.04
N ARG A 346 -0.11 -8.87 -2.70
CA ARG A 346 -0.67 -7.58 -3.19
C ARG A 346 0.21 -6.92 -4.25
N THR A 347 1.37 -7.49 -4.56
CA THR A 347 2.27 -7.00 -5.62
C THR A 347 1.61 -6.99 -7.00
N ALA A 348 0.60 -7.85 -7.25
CA ALA A 348 -0.14 -7.87 -8.51
C ALA A 348 -1.25 -6.82 -8.63
N THR A 349 -1.72 -6.25 -7.52
CA THR A 349 -2.87 -5.32 -7.51
C THR A 349 -2.45 -3.85 -7.45
N TYR A 350 -1.24 -3.55 -7.00
CA TYR A 350 -0.75 -2.17 -6.88
C TYR A 350 0.17 -1.70 -8.02
N PHE A 351 0.71 -2.63 -8.81
CA PHE A 351 1.71 -2.36 -9.85
C PHE A 351 1.19 -2.70 -11.25
N GLY A 352 -0.12 -2.95 -11.40
CA GLY A 352 -0.65 -3.68 -12.55
C GLY A 352 -0.07 -5.10 -12.63
N ARG A 353 -0.38 -5.85 -13.70
CA ARG A 353 0.38 -7.08 -13.99
C ARG A 353 1.84 -6.68 -14.18
N CYS A 354 2.73 -7.20 -13.33
CA CYS A 354 4.17 -7.15 -13.57
C CYS A 354 4.40 -7.76 -14.96
N PRO A 355 4.86 -6.99 -15.96
CA PRO A 355 5.18 -7.59 -17.24
C PRO A 355 6.25 -8.66 -17.00
N GLU A 356 6.04 -9.87 -17.50
CA GLU A 356 7.07 -10.93 -17.45
C GLU A 356 8.29 -10.61 -18.32
N LEU A 357 8.45 -9.36 -18.76
CA LEU A 357 9.48 -8.87 -19.65
C LEU A 357 10.66 -8.32 -18.84
N GLY A 358 11.88 -8.54 -19.35
CA GLY A 358 13.15 -8.16 -18.70
C GLY A 358 13.96 -9.36 -18.19
N THR A 359 15.27 -9.20 -18.10
CA THR A 359 16.15 -10.27 -17.63
C THR A 359 15.92 -10.53 -16.14
N ARG A 360 15.93 -11.80 -15.72
CA ARG A 360 15.85 -12.15 -14.29
C ARG A 360 16.95 -11.45 -13.47
N THR A 361 18.09 -11.19 -14.09
CA THR A 361 19.23 -10.49 -13.49
C THR A 361 18.89 -9.04 -13.14
N GLU A 362 18.33 -8.27 -14.07
CA GLU A 362 17.97 -6.86 -13.82
C GLU A 362 16.85 -6.75 -12.79
N ARG A 363 15.88 -7.67 -12.80
CA ARG A 363 14.85 -7.74 -11.76
C ARG A 363 15.45 -7.97 -10.37
N ASN A 364 16.35 -8.94 -10.25
CA ASN A 364 17.04 -9.22 -8.99
C ASN A 364 17.89 -8.02 -8.53
N ASP A 365 18.54 -7.32 -9.47
CA ASP A 365 19.27 -6.10 -9.14
C ASP A 365 18.32 -5.00 -8.65
N PHE A 366 17.21 -4.78 -9.35
CA PHE A 366 16.22 -3.79 -8.94
C PHE A 366 15.65 -4.11 -7.56
N ASP A 367 15.30 -5.37 -7.27
CA ASP A 367 14.81 -5.78 -5.95
C ASP A 367 15.84 -5.52 -4.84
N ARG A 368 17.13 -5.72 -5.15
CA ARG A 368 18.23 -5.57 -4.19
C ARG A 368 18.67 -4.13 -3.98
N PHE A 369 18.75 -3.35 -5.05
CA PHE A 369 19.28 -1.99 -5.03
C PHE A 369 18.19 -0.92 -5.06
N THR A 370 16.94 -1.31 -5.34
CA THR A 370 15.74 -0.46 -5.48
C THR A 370 15.93 0.65 -6.51
N THR A 371 16.73 0.36 -7.53
CA THR A 371 17.05 1.23 -8.66
C THR A 371 17.68 0.40 -9.78
N LEU A 372 17.74 0.96 -10.98
CA LEU A 372 18.41 0.34 -12.13
C LEU A 372 19.93 0.54 -12.04
N LEU A 373 20.69 -0.49 -12.42
CA LEU A 373 22.15 -0.41 -12.48
C LEU A 373 22.60 -0.12 -13.91
N LEU A 374 23.51 0.84 -14.07
CA LEU A 374 24.07 1.21 -15.36
C LEU A 374 24.91 0.07 -15.97
N PRO A 375 24.86 -0.15 -17.29
CA PRO A 375 25.87 -0.94 -17.98
C PRO A 375 27.25 -0.35 -17.77
N ARG A 376 28.28 -1.20 -17.67
CA ARG A 376 29.66 -0.76 -17.36
C ARG A 376 30.18 0.36 -18.27
N VAL A 377 29.91 0.27 -19.57
CA VAL A 377 30.34 1.28 -20.56
C VAL A 377 29.71 2.65 -20.26
N VAL A 378 28.44 2.67 -19.87
CA VAL A 378 27.73 3.89 -19.52
C VAL A 378 28.19 4.43 -18.16
N ALA A 379 28.37 3.54 -17.18
CA ALA A 379 28.91 3.89 -15.87
C ALA A 379 30.31 4.54 -15.98
N SER A 380 31.22 3.98 -16.80
CA SER A 380 32.55 4.57 -16.99
C SER A 380 32.52 6.01 -17.53
N ARG A 381 31.47 6.41 -18.24
CA ARG A 381 31.32 7.76 -18.78
C ARG A 381 30.57 8.70 -17.84
N LEU A 382 29.46 8.24 -17.25
CA LEU A 382 28.53 9.09 -16.52
C LEU A 382 28.69 9.01 -15.00
N GLU A 383 29.14 7.87 -14.47
CA GLU A 383 29.31 7.61 -13.03
C GLU A 383 30.59 6.78 -12.79
N PRO A 384 31.80 7.32 -13.06
CA PRO A 384 33.04 6.54 -12.99
C PRO A 384 33.29 5.92 -11.61
N SER A 385 32.83 6.58 -10.55
CA SER A 385 32.93 6.11 -9.16
C SER A 385 32.10 4.85 -8.87
N LEU A 386 31.14 4.51 -9.75
CA LEU A 386 30.33 3.30 -9.67
C LEU A 386 31.03 2.08 -10.27
N VAL A 387 32.04 2.27 -11.14
CA VAL A 387 32.63 1.20 -11.97
C VAL A 387 33.23 0.08 -11.11
N ASP A 388 34.06 0.42 -10.12
CA ASP A 388 34.74 -0.58 -9.30
C ASP A 388 33.77 -1.31 -8.35
N PRO A 389 32.88 -0.63 -7.59
CA PRO A 389 31.86 -1.31 -6.80
C PRO A 389 30.93 -2.19 -7.63
N LEU A 390 30.56 -1.74 -8.85
CA LEU A 390 29.73 -2.52 -9.77
C LEU A 390 30.48 -3.76 -10.27
N ALA A 391 31.76 -3.63 -10.65
CA ALA A 391 32.56 -4.77 -11.10
C ALA A 391 32.76 -5.82 -10.01
N GLU A 392 32.98 -5.39 -8.76
CA GLU A 392 33.06 -6.30 -7.60
C GLU A 392 31.73 -7.05 -7.40
N TYR A 393 30.61 -6.33 -7.45
CA TYR A 393 29.29 -6.95 -7.31
C TYR A 393 29.02 -7.97 -8.41
N ARG A 394 29.32 -7.64 -9.67
CA ARG A 394 29.12 -8.53 -10.82
C ARG A 394 30.01 -9.78 -10.77
N SER A 395 31.23 -9.67 -10.25
CA SER A 395 32.18 -10.79 -10.18
C SER A 395 32.02 -11.67 -8.94
N THR A 396 31.65 -11.10 -7.80
CA THR A 396 31.65 -11.81 -6.51
C THR A 396 30.25 -12.01 -5.92
N GLY A 397 29.23 -11.29 -6.40
CA GLY A 397 27.89 -11.22 -5.82
C GLY A 397 27.81 -10.40 -4.51
N LYS A 398 28.94 -9.87 -4.02
CA LYS A 398 29.00 -9.01 -2.82
C LYS A 398 28.46 -7.63 -3.16
N SER A 399 27.36 -7.22 -2.52
CA SER A 399 26.71 -5.93 -2.79
C SER A 399 27.08 -4.83 -1.82
N LYS A 400 27.82 -5.12 -0.73
CA LYS A 400 28.01 -4.17 0.37
C LYS A 400 28.59 -2.83 -0.10
N ASN A 401 29.69 -2.87 -0.85
CA ASN A 401 30.37 -1.67 -1.33
C ASN A 401 29.52 -0.88 -2.34
N LEU A 402 28.80 -1.59 -3.24
CA LEU A 402 27.89 -0.96 -4.19
C LEU A 402 26.69 -0.30 -3.49
N LEU A 403 26.15 -0.94 -2.45
CA LEU A 403 25.08 -0.39 -1.63
C LEU A 403 25.52 0.87 -0.88
N GLU A 404 26.67 0.81 -0.20
CA GLU A 404 27.24 1.96 0.49
C GLU A 404 27.52 3.12 -0.47
N HIS A 405 28.00 2.82 -1.68
CA HIS A 405 28.18 3.81 -2.72
C HIS A 405 26.86 4.48 -3.13
N ILE A 406 25.82 3.70 -3.44
CA ILE A 406 24.50 4.23 -3.84
C ILE A 406 23.90 5.06 -2.69
N ASP A 407 23.91 4.53 -1.46
CA ASP A 407 23.33 5.19 -0.28
C ASP A 407 24.00 6.52 0.05
N SER A 408 25.29 6.66 -0.29
CA SER A 408 26.08 7.86 0.01
C SER A 408 26.03 8.92 -1.09
N ASN A 409 25.95 8.49 -2.37
CA ASN A 409 26.15 9.38 -3.51
C ASN A 409 24.87 9.68 -4.30
N TRP A 410 23.92 8.74 -4.35
CA TRP A 410 22.73 8.91 -5.17
C TRP A 410 21.68 9.78 -4.46
N ARG A 411 20.60 10.11 -5.16
CA ARG A 411 19.56 11.03 -4.67
C ARG A 411 18.19 10.37 -4.76
N VAL A 412 17.30 10.80 -3.88
CA VAL A 412 15.88 10.42 -3.95
C VAL A 412 15.25 11.24 -5.06
N ASN A 413 14.48 10.56 -5.91
CA ASN A 413 13.71 11.19 -6.96
C ASN A 413 12.50 11.91 -6.34
N ASN A 414 12.66 13.20 -6.07
CA ASN A 414 11.64 14.02 -5.40
C ASN A 414 10.31 14.08 -6.16
N THR A 415 10.34 13.89 -7.49
CA THR A 415 9.15 13.92 -8.35
C THR A 415 8.21 12.72 -8.14
N LEU A 416 8.59 11.76 -7.28
CA LEU A 416 7.76 10.63 -6.88
C LEU A 416 7.14 10.79 -5.48
N ILE A 417 7.29 11.97 -4.88
CA ILE A 417 6.82 12.26 -3.52
C ILE A 417 5.70 13.30 -3.56
N ASP A 418 4.59 13.00 -2.89
CA ASP A 418 3.57 13.98 -2.56
C ASP A 418 3.88 14.62 -1.21
N TYR A 419 4.58 15.75 -1.23
CA TYR A 419 5.00 16.45 -0.02
C TYR A 419 3.77 16.98 0.73
N ASP A 420 2.77 17.53 0.02
CA ASP A 420 1.56 18.08 0.66
C ASP A 420 0.79 16.99 1.42
N PHE A 421 0.62 15.81 0.80
CA PHE A 421 -0.04 14.67 1.43
C PHE A 421 0.79 14.10 2.60
N ALA A 422 2.11 14.01 2.42
CA ALA A 422 3.02 13.46 3.42
C ALA A 422 3.13 14.39 4.65
N ASP A 423 3.19 15.71 4.45
CA ASP A 423 3.22 16.70 5.51
C ASP A 423 1.87 16.75 6.25
N ARG A 424 0.74 16.71 5.52
CA ARG A 424 -0.59 16.68 6.15
C ARG A 424 -0.81 15.44 7.02
N SER A 425 -0.35 14.29 6.56
CA SER A 425 -0.43 13.05 7.32
C SER A 425 0.40 13.11 8.62
N ARG A 426 1.53 13.84 8.62
CA ARG A 426 2.35 14.08 9.83
C ARG A 426 1.66 14.98 10.83
N GLU A 427 1.01 16.04 10.36
CA GLU A 427 0.25 16.96 11.23
C GLU A 427 -0.89 16.27 11.99
N GLN A 428 -1.47 15.21 11.41
CA GLN A 428 -2.59 14.46 12.01
C GLN A 428 -2.15 13.44 13.09
N GLY A 429 -0.86 13.38 13.43
CA GLY A 429 -0.38 12.57 14.56
C GLY A 429 -0.39 11.06 14.31
N ASP A 430 -0.35 10.62 13.04
CA ASP A 430 -0.20 9.21 12.69
C ASP A 430 1.24 8.71 12.96
N GLU A 431 1.68 8.76 14.22
CA GLU A 431 3.01 8.32 14.67
C GLU A 431 3.23 6.80 14.52
N MET A 432 2.15 6.02 14.39
CA MET A 432 2.24 4.58 14.14
C MET A 432 2.76 4.26 12.72
N SER A 433 2.78 5.26 11.84
CA SER A 433 3.26 5.13 10.47
C SER A 433 4.77 5.37 10.35
N ARG A 434 5.61 4.59 11.05
CA ARG A 434 6.95 4.26 10.47
C ARG A 434 6.84 3.65 9.05
N SER A 435 5.61 3.43 8.55
CA SER A 435 5.14 3.29 7.17
C SER A 435 5.01 4.56 6.31
N TRP A 436 5.67 5.69 6.61
CA TRP A 436 5.59 6.93 5.80
C TRP A 436 5.94 6.72 4.32
N VAL A 437 6.89 5.85 4.05
CA VAL A 437 7.32 5.52 2.68
C VAL A 437 6.39 4.44 2.06
N GLY A 438 5.37 3.97 2.80
CA GLY A 438 4.49 2.84 2.44
C GLY A 438 3.48 3.18 1.37
N TRP A 439 3.18 4.47 1.28
CA TRP A 439 2.42 5.10 0.21
C TRP A 439 3.33 5.61 -0.91
N PHE A 440 4.60 5.82 -0.59
CA PHE A 440 5.64 6.42 -1.43
C PHE A 440 6.14 5.49 -2.56
N LEU A 441 5.76 4.21 -2.55
CA LEU A 441 6.34 3.19 -3.43
C LEU A 441 5.35 2.10 -3.82
N LYS A 442 4.60 2.39 -4.87
CA LYS A 442 3.98 1.38 -5.73
C LYS A 442 4.63 1.44 -7.12
N CYS A 443 5.94 1.18 -7.22
CA CYS A 443 6.61 0.98 -8.52
C CYS A 443 7.59 -0.20 -8.58
N SER A 444 7.43 -1.08 -9.57
CA SER A 444 8.39 -2.09 -10.04
C SER A 444 7.96 -2.54 -11.44
N LEU A 445 8.86 -2.28 -12.39
CA LEU A 445 8.97 -2.74 -13.79
C LEU A 445 8.02 -2.16 -14.86
N VAL A 446 8.55 -1.18 -15.61
CA VAL A 446 8.74 -1.29 -17.08
C VAL A 446 10.08 -0.63 -17.42
N ALA A 447 11.06 -1.42 -17.86
CA ALA A 447 12.23 -0.92 -18.58
C ALA A 447 12.71 -1.96 -19.60
N CYS A 448 12.68 -1.55 -20.87
CA CYS A 448 13.35 -2.06 -22.06
C CYS A 448 12.95 -3.44 -22.63
N GLU A 449 12.17 -3.40 -23.71
CA GLU A 449 12.41 -4.25 -24.88
C GLU A 449 13.48 -3.61 -25.80
N ARG A 450 13.99 -4.44 -26.70
CA ARG A 450 15.23 -4.35 -27.50
C ARG A 450 15.42 -3.12 -28.37
#